data_AF-A0A9N8YWG9-F1
#
_entry.id   AF-A0A9N8YWG9-F1
#
_cell.length_a   1.000
_cell.length_b   1.000
_cell.length_c   1.000
_cell.angle_alpha   90.00
_cell.angle_beta   90.00
_cell.angle_gamma   90.00
#
_symmetry.space_group_name_H-M   'P 1'
#
loop_
_entity.id
_entity.type
_entity.pdbx_description
1 polymer ?
#
loop_
_entity_poly.entity_id
_entity_poly.type
_entity_poly.pdbx_seq_one_letter_code
_entity_poly.pdbx_strand_id
1 'polypeptide(L)'
;MMIIIFIPLLCLNVNYIEAADIKVRLEDVKTITLYRGELTAGRRNDPIEQLRCVGGDSCHMYTPDVIQCTNTGSDGLDVNWKCNAELPDYLKFGPLTVSCEGYSYPDDPYILQDSFDQYSSQSGNTRQNFWTGLGLGALGGYFMGRNSGSQRPRSGTTVFTSPSSSRSSSSRSSNMTNSQGFGRTRRR
;
A
#
# COMPACT_ATOMS: atom_id res chain seq x y z
N MET A 1 -35.05 -52.48 -8.28
CA MET A 1 -34.19 -51.89 -7.24
C MET A 1 -33.13 -51.03 -7.90
N MET A 2 -33.39 -49.74 -8.07
CA MET A 2 -32.38 -48.68 -8.06
C MET A 2 -33.12 -47.36 -7.82
N ILE A 3 -32.71 -46.70 -6.75
CA ILE A 3 -33.44 -45.63 -6.07
C ILE A 3 -33.30 -44.32 -6.85
N ILE A 4 -34.43 -43.62 -6.95
CA ILE A 4 -34.57 -42.24 -7.39
C ILE A 4 -33.65 -41.34 -6.55
N ILE A 5 -32.73 -40.62 -7.19
CA ILE A 5 -32.24 -39.35 -6.66
C ILE A 5 -32.45 -38.31 -7.76
N PHE A 6 -33.70 -37.90 -7.91
CA PHE A 6 -34.02 -36.56 -8.41
C PHE A 6 -33.39 -35.60 -7.40
N ILE A 7 -32.17 -35.14 -7.68
CA ILE A 7 -31.55 -34.05 -6.93
C ILE A 7 -32.52 -32.89 -7.07
N PRO A 8 -33.16 -32.43 -5.98
CA PRO A 8 -34.10 -31.34 -6.08
C PRO A 8 -33.27 -30.12 -6.49
N LEU A 9 -33.55 -29.62 -7.69
CA LEU A 9 -33.09 -28.36 -8.24
C LEU A 9 -33.73 -27.19 -7.44
N LEU A 10 -33.58 -27.22 -6.12
CA LEU A 10 -34.33 -26.43 -5.14
C LEU A 10 -33.47 -26.18 -3.89
N CYS A 11 -32.18 -25.84 -4.06
CA CYS A 11 -31.35 -25.31 -2.96
C CYS A 11 -30.24 -24.36 -3.45
N LEU A 12 -30.48 -23.59 -4.51
CA LEU A 12 -29.69 -22.39 -4.78
C LEU A 12 -30.62 -21.18 -4.71
N ASN A 13 -31.25 -20.98 -3.56
CA ASN A 13 -31.54 -19.62 -3.09
C ASN A 13 -30.17 -19.01 -2.78
N VAL A 14 -29.41 -18.66 -3.81
CA VAL A 14 -28.35 -17.69 -3.65
C VAL A 14 -29.12 -16.43 -3.34
N ASN A 15 -29.20 -16.08 -2.06
CA ASN A 15 -29.55 -14.73 -1.66
C ASN A 15 -28.44 -13.85 -2.22
N TYR A 16 -28.56 -13.48 -3.50
CA TYR A 16 -27.83 -12.35 -4.03
C TYR A 16 -28.32 -11.18 -3.19
N ILE A 17 -27.48 -10.78 -2.23
CA ILE A 17 -27.61 -9.46 -1.63
C ILE A 17 -27.30 -8.52 -2.79
N GLU A 18 -28.35 -8.12 -3.50
CA GLU A 18 -28.25 -7.02 -4.43
C GLU A 18 -27.83 -5.83 -3.56
N ALA A 19 -26.59 -5.36 -3.75
CA ALA A 19 -26.10 -4.19 -3.04
C ALA A 19 -27.13 -3.09 -3.26
N ALA A 20 -27.77 -2.66 -2.17
CA ALA A 20 -28.87 -1.71 -2.27
C ALA A 20 -28.38 -0.49 -3.07
N ASP A 21 -29.15 -0.10 -4.09
CA ASP A 21 -28.83 1.01 -5.00
C ASP A 21 -28.99 2.36 -4.27
N ILE A 22 -28.11 2.60 -3.30
CA ILE A 22 -28.14 3.74 -2.40
C ILE A 22 -27.27 4.85 -2.98
N LYS A 23 -27.90 6.01 -3.19
CA LYS A 23 -27.29 7.23 -3.69
C LYS A 23 -26.80 8.11 -2.55
N VAL A 24 -25.53 8.50 -2.57
CA VAL A 24 -24.94 9.37 -1.54
C VAL A 24 -24.17 10.53 -2.20
N ARG A 25 -24.25 11.74 -1.64
CA ARG A 25 -23.48 12.88 -2.12
C ARG A 25 -22.02 12.74 -1.67
N LEU A 26 -21.06 12.85 -2.59
CA LEU A 26 -19.64 12.61 -2.30
C LEU A 26 -19.11 13.47 -1.15
N GLU A 27 -19.48 14.76 -1.11
CA GLU A 27 -19.05 15.69 -0.06
C GLU A 27 -19.58 15.36 1.33
N ASP A 28 -20.72 14.65 1.41
CA ASP A 28 -21.37 14.32 2.67
C ASP A 28 -20.80 13.01 3.28
N VAL A 29 -19.96 12.31 2.52
CA VAL A 29 -19.25 11.12 2.99
C VAL A 29 -18.17 11.54 3.99
N LYS A 30 -18.32 11.11 5.24
CA LYS A 30 -17.40 11.45 6.32
C LYS A 30 -16.18 10.53 6.37
N THR A 31 -16.44 9.22 6.30
CA THR A 31 -15.41 8.19 6.46
C THR A 31 -15.79 6.98 5.64
N ILE A 32 -14.80 6.37 5.02
CA ILE A 32 -14.90 5.09 4.33
C ILE A 32 -13.90 4.11 4.96
N THR A 33 -14.26 2.83 4.98
CA THR A 33 -13.37 1.76 5.43
C THR A 33 -13.34 0.71 4.33
N LEU A 34 -12.13 0.42 3.85
CA LEU A 34 -11.89 -0.47 2.74
C LEU A 34 -11.16 -1.70 3.24
N TYR A 35 -11.57 -2.85 2.73
CA TYR A 35 -11.08 -4.16 3.16
C TYR A 35 -10.36 -4.86 2.03
N ARG A 36 -9.29 -5.57 2.36
CA ARG A 36 -8.54 -6.36 1.38
C ARG A 36 -9.34 -7.59 0.98
N GLY A 37 -9.44 -7.83 -0.33
CA GLY A 37 -10.17 -8.97 -0.89
C GLY A 37 -11.67 -8.76 -1.01
N GLU A 38 -12.21 -7.66 -0.49
CA GLU A 38 -13.60 -7.26 -0.72
C GLU A 38 -13.76 -6.56 -2.07
N LEU A 39 -14.91 -6.79 -2.70
CA LEU A 39 -15.28 -6.15 -3.95
C LEU A 39 -16.12 -4.91 -3.69
N THR A 40 -16.04 -3.95 -4.60
CA THR A 40 -16.90 -2.77 -4.62
C THR A 40 -18.29 -3.14 -5.13
N ALA A 41 -19.30 -2.39 -4.69
CA ALA A 41 -20.55 -2.34 -5.41
C ALA A 41 -20.29 -1.76 -6.82
N GLY A 42 -20.91 -2.37 -7.82
CA GLY A 42 -20.85 -1.93 -9.21
C GLY A 42 -22.25 -1.94 -9.79
N ARG A 43 -22.70 -0.80 -10.34
CA ARG A 43 -24.02 -0.67 -10.97
C ARG A 43 -23.88 -0.60 -12.49
N ARG A 44 -22.98 0.26 -12.96
CA ARG A 44 -22.66 0.45 -14.37
C ARG A 44 -21.39 -0.27 -14.78
N ASN A 45 -20.45 -0.40 -13.85
CA ASN A 45 -19.18 -1.08 -14.05
C ASN A 45 -19.17 -2.40 -13.26
N ASP A 46 -18.35 -3.36 -13.70
CA ASP A 46 -18.14 -4.59 -12.95
C ASP A 46 -17.52 -4.30 -11.57
N PRO A 47 -17.91 -5.05 -10.52
CA PRO A 47 -17.26 -5.00 -9.21
C PRO A 47 -15.73 -5.16 -9.31
N ILE A 48 -15.00 -4.29 -8.60
CA ILE A 48 -13.53 -4.32 -8.54
C ILE A 48 -13.04 -4.44 -7.09
N GLU A 49 -11.81 -4.87 -6.88
CA GLU A 49 -11.22 -4.93 -5.54
C GLU A 49 -11.17 -3.54 -4.88
N GLN A 50 -11.61 -3.45 -3.62
CA GLN A 50 -11.59 -2.22 -2.84
C GLN A 50 -10.18 -1.70 -2.57
N LEU A 51 -9.20 -2.60 -2.38
CA LEU A 51 -7.82 -2.22 -2.10
C LEU A 51 -6.89 -2.75 -3.17
N ARG A 52 -6.21 -1.85 -3.90
CA ARG A 52 -5.20 -2.20 -4.88
C ARG A 52 -3.89 -1.45 -4.65
N CYS A 53 -2.80 -2.19 -4.56
CA CYS A 53 -1.45 -1.63 -4.58
C CYS A 53 -0.95 -1.58 -6.03
N VAL A 54 -0.76 -0.38 -6.58
CA VAL A 54 -0.48 -0.15 -8.01
C VAL A 54 0.91 0.39 -8.31
N GLY A 55 1.78 0.55 -7.31
CA GLY A 55 3.12 1.05 -7.55
C GLY A 55 4.06 1.07 -6.34
N GLY A 56 5.36 1.20 -6.64
CA GLY A 56 6.44 1.13 -5.67
C GLY A 56 6.95 -0.29 -5.44
N ASP A 57 8.21 -0.42 -4.99
CA ASP A 57 8.91 -1.71 -4.88
C ASP A 57 8.38 -2.60 -3.74
N SER A 58 7.45 -2.10 -2.93
CA SER A 58 7.02 -2.71 -1.67
C SER A 58 5.63 -3.35 -1.70
N CYS A 59 4.87 -3.27 -2.80
CA CYS A 59 3.52 -3.86 -2.87
C CYS A 59 3.51 -5.39 -2.63
N HIS A 60 4.61 -6.08 -2.95
CA HIS A 60 4.79 -7.52 -2.71
C HIS A 60 5.21 -7.86 -1.27
N MET A 61 5.64 -6.85 -0.49
CA MET A 61 6.18 -7.07 0.86
C MET A 61 5.06 -7.17 1.89
N TYR A 62 4.12 -6.23 1.83
CA TYR A 62 2.99 -6.18 2.74
C TYR A 62 1.88 -5.35 2.10
N THR A 63 0.64 -5.71 2.36
CA THR A 63 -0.52 -4.87 2.06
C THR A 63 -1.40 -4.93 3.31
N PRO A 64 -1.97 -3.82 3.78
CA PRO A 64 -2.82 -3.82 4.96
C PRO A 64 -4.16 -4.50 4.67
N ASP A 65 -4.77 -5.10 5.69
CA ASP A 65 -6.10 -5.72 5.57
C ASP A 65 -7.23 -4.68 5.58
N VAL A 66 -7.04 -3.58 6.29
CA VAL A 66 -8.03 -2.52 6.46
C VAL A 66 -7.37 -1.16 6.28
N ILE A 67 -7.99 -0.30 5.48
CA ILE A 67 -7.63 1.11 5.36
C ILE A 67 -8.86 1.95 5.66
N GLN A 68 -8.72 2.92 6.55
CA GLN A 68 -9.78 3.88 6.85
C GLN A 68 -9.41 5.25 6.28
N CYS A 69 -10.27 5.81 5.43
CA CYS A 69 -10.08 7.14 4.87
C CYS A 69 -11.16 8.10 5.36
N THR A 70 -10.73 9.27 5.81
CA THR A 70 -11.59 10.34 6.32
C THR A 70 -11.58 11.50 5.35
N ASN A 71 -12.74 12.07 5.09
CA ASN A 71 -12.90 13.30 4.33
C ASN A 71 -12.34 14.48 5.15
N THR A 72 -11.35 15.19 4.60
CA THR A 72 -10.68 16.32 5.25
C THR A 72 -11.09 17.68 4.71
N GLY A 73 -12.03 17.71 3.77
CA GLY A 73 -12.49 18.91 3.09
C GLY A 73 -12.67 18.68 1.60
N SER A 74 -13.43 19.59 0.99
CA SER A 74 -13.64 19.69 -0.46
C SER A 74 -13.07 21.01 -0.94
N ASP A 75 -12.51 21.02 -2.14
CA ASP A 75 -12.15 22.26 -2.86
C ASP A 75 -13.33 22.82 -3.69
N GLY A 76 -14.52 22.22 -3.55
CA GLY A 76 -15.73 22.53 -4.30
C GLY A 76 -15.93 21.68 -5.56
N LEU A 77 -14.93 20.86 -5.92
CA LEU A 77 -15.00 19.92 -7.04
C LEU A 77 -14.79 18.48 -6.57
N ASP A 78 -13.76 18.23 -5.77
CA ASP A 78 -13.42 16.90 -5.25
C ASP A 78 -13.08 16.92 -3.76
N VAL A 79 -13.25 15.75 -3.14
CA VAL A 79 -12.92 15.54 -1.73
C VAL A 79 -11.45 15.16 -1.57
N ASN A 80 -10.81 15.75 -0.56
CA ASN A 80 -9.49 15.39 -0.10
C ASN A 80 -9.58 14.33 1.00
N TRP A 81 -8.96 13.18 0.77
CA TRP A 81 -8.98 12.04 1.67
C TRP A 81 -7.71 11.94 2.50
N LYS A 82 -7.86 11.71 3.80
CA LYS A 82 -6.78 11.29 4.69
C LYS A 82 -6.99 9.83 5.06
N CYS A 83 -6.11 8.97 4.60
CA CYS A 83 -6.17 7.53 4.86
C CYS A 83 -5.20 7.13 5.97
N ASN A 84 -5.62 6.16 6.77
CA ASN A 84 -4.88 5.61 7.89
C ASN A 84 -4.90 4.08 7.83
N ALA A 85 -3.76 3.45 8.08
CA ALA A 85 -3.66 2.01 8.25
C ALA A 85 -2.44 1.62 9.10
N GLU A 86 -2.48 0.39 9.58
CA GLU A 86 -1.36 -0.24 10.25
C GLU A 86 -0.37 -0.81 9.22
N LEU A 87 0.81 -0.20 9.18
CA LEU A 87 1.92 -0.62 8.32
C LEU A 87 3.15 -0.93 9.18
N PRO A 88 3.97 -1.91 8.78
CA PRO A 88 5.31 -2.08 9.33
C PRO A 88 6.10 -0.77 9.32
N ASP A 89 6.89 -0.51 10.36
CA ASP A 89 7.72 0.69 10.54
C ASP A 89 8.65 1.05 9.34
N TYR A 90 9.03 0.05 8.56
CA TYR A 90 9.84 0.20 7.35
C TYR A 90 9.05 0.59 6.09
N LEU A 91 7.71 0.61 6.16
CA LEU A 91 6.81 0.97 5.07
C LEU A 91 6.04 2.25 5.37
N LYS A 92 5.78 3.01 4.31
CA LYS A 92 4.96 4.21 4.36
C LYS A 92 4.06 4.30 3.14
N PHE A 93 2.93 4.97 3.32
CA PHE A 93 2.09 5.38 2.20
C PHE A 93 2.86 6.32 1.27
N GLY A 94 2.86 5.99 -0.02
CA GLY A 94 3.19 6.92 -1.09
C GLY A 94 1.95 7.69 -1.54
N PRO A 95 1.93 8.21 -2.77
CA PRO A 95 0.72 8.75 -3.39
C PRO A 95 -0.47 7.78 -3.30
N LEU A 96 -1.63 8.34 -2.95
CA LEU A 96 -2.89 7.63 -2.78
C LEU A 96 -3.96 8.25 -3.70
N THR A 97 -4.88 7.43 -4.16
CA THR A 97 -6.07 7.87 -4.88
C THR A 97 -7.25 7.05 -4.41
N VAL A 98 -8.31 7.72 -3.97
CA VAL A 98 -9.59 7.09 -3.64
C VAL A 98 -10.48 7.25 -4.86
N SER A 99 -11.06 6.16 -5.33
CA SER A 99 -11.92 6.08 -6.50
C SER A 99 -13.33 5.70 -6.09
N CYS A 100 -14.33 6.21 -6.80
CA CYS A 100 -15.74 5.91 -6.57
C CYS A 100 -16.54 5.94 -7.87
N GLU A 101 -17.63 5.18 -7.93
CA GLU A 101 -18.52 5.14 -9.09
C GLU A 101 -19.58 6.24 -9.00
N GLY A 102 -19.65 7.07 -10.04
CA GLY A 102 -20.70 8.09 -10.16
C GLY A 102 -22.07 7.43 -10.39
N TYR A 103 -23.09 7.89 -9.67
CA TYR A 103 -24.39 7.21 -9.60
C TYR A 103 -25.09 7.11 -10.96
N SER A 104 -25.21 8.25 -11.66
CA SER A 104 -25.88 8.33 -12.95
C SER A 104 -24.89 8.38 -14.13
N TYR A 105 -23.79 9.13 -13.96
CA TYR A 105 -22.70 9.33 -14.93
C TYR A 105 -21.36 9.49 -14.17
N PRO A 106 -20.19 9.34 -14.81
CA PRO A 106 -18.90 9.32 -14.10
C PRO A 106 -18.68 10.55 -13.21
N ASP A 107 -18.96 11.76 -13.69
CA ASP A 107 -18.76 13.01 -12.92
C ASP A 107 -19.97 13.45 -12.07
N ASP A 108 -20.84 12.51 -11.67
CA ASP A 108 -22.00 12.82 -10.85
C ASP A 108 -21.56 13.24 -9.43
N PRO A 109 -22.07 14.37 -8.88
CA PRO A 109 -21.83 14.75 -7.48
C PRO A 109 -22.30 13.69 -6.48
N TYR A 110 -23.18 12.80 -6.93
CA TYR A 110 -23.63 11.64 -6.19
C TYR A 110 -22.97 10.37 -6.70
N ILE A 111 -22.70 9.48 -5.76
CA ILE A 111 -22.01 8.23 -5.97
C ILE A 111 -22.87 7.06 -5.48
N LEU A 112 -22.56 5.87 -5.98
CA LEU A 112 -23.11 4.63 -5.46
C LEU A 112 -22.45 4.30 -4.11
N GLN A 113 -23.25 4.00 -3.09
CA GLN A 113 -22.75 3.52 -1.80
C GLN A 113 -21.92 2.23 -2.01
N ASP A 114 -20.84 2.08 -1.23
CA ASP A 114 -19.93 0.93 -1.27
C ASP A 114 -19.20 0.70 -2.61
N SER A 115 -19.23 1.68 -3.52
CA SER A 115 -18.48 1.64 -4.78
C SER A 115 -17.02 2.11 -4.68
N PHE A 116 -16.56 2.42 -3.46
CA PHE A 116 -15.26 3.01 -3.20
C PHE A 116 -14.13 2.00 -3.31
N ASP A 117 -13.10 2.38 -4.05
CA ASP A 117 -11.84 1.65 -4.18
C ASP A 117 -10.65 2.57 -3.91
N GLN A 118 -9.50 2.00 -3.54
CA GLN A 118 -8.29 2.75 -3.28
C GLN A 118 -7.11 2.15 -4.02
N TYR A 119 -6.40 3.05 -4.69
CA TYR A 119 -5.10 2.80 -5.28
C TYR A 119 -4.02 3.45 -4.41
N SER A 120 -3.04 2.65 -4.02
CA SER A 120 -1.88 3.15 -3.27
C SER A 120 -0.58 2.71 -3.89
N SER A 121 0.44 3.55 -3.71
CA SER A 121 1.82 3.12 -3.86
C SER A 121 2.48 3.01 -2.49
N GLN A 122 3.42 2.07 -2.35
CA GLN A 122 4.16 1.89 -1.11
C GLN A 122 5.66 2.12 -1.36
N SER A 123 6.27 2.93 -0.51
CA SER A 123 7.72 3.18 -0.56
C SER A 123 8.39 2.59 0.66
N GLY A 124 9.37 1.71 0.41
CA GLY A 124 10.22 1.15 1.45
C GLY A 124 11.26 2.17 1.91
N ASN A 125 11.53 2.20 3.21
CA ASN A 125 12.58 3.04 3.77
C ASN A 125 13.96 2.42 3.49
N THR A 126 14.44 2.54 2.24
CA THR A 126 15.78 2.08 1.84
C THR A 126 16.85 3.05 2.35
N ARG A 127 16.96 3.21 3.68
CA ARG A 127 18.15 3.83 4.32
C ARG A 127 19.38 2.91 4.30
N GLN A 128 19.30 1.77 3.63
CA GLN A 128 20.37 0.76 3.65
C GLN A 128 21.43 0.96 2.56
N ASN A 129 21.29 1.94 1.65
CA ASN A 129 22.14 2.00 0.46
C ASN A 129 23.05 3.25 0.38
N PHE A 130 22.89 4.21 1.29
CA PHE A 130 23.76 5.40 1.29
C PHE A 130 25.15 5.08 1.87
N TRP A 131 25.21 4.38 3.01
CA TRP A 131 26.48 4.04 3.66
C TRP A 131 27.25 2.92 2.97
N THR A 132 26.57 2.02 2.26
CA THR A 132 27.23 0.97 1.46
C THR A 132 27.99 1.56 0.28
N GLY A 133 27.42 2.59 -0.38
CA GLY A 133 28.11 3.35 -1.42
C GLY A 133 29.35 4.09 -0.92
N LEU A 134 29.27 4.73 0.25
CA LEU A 134 30.42 5.41 0.87
C LEU A 134 31.52 4.43 1.31
N GLY A 135 31.16 3.30 1.92
CA GLY A 135 32.12 2.28 2.35
C GLY A 135 32.82 1.60 1.18
N LEU A 136 32.06 1.21 0.14
CA LEU A 136 32.62 0.59 -1.06
C LEU A 136 33.44 1.58 -1.90
N GLY A 137 33.02 2.85 -1.99
CA GLY A 137 33.76 3.90 -2.67
C GLY A 137 35.08 4.23 -1.98
N ALA A 138 35.11 4.31 -0.64
CA ALA A 138 36.33 4.54 0.13
C ALA A 138 37.33 3.38 0.00
N LEU A 139 36.87 2.13 0.09
CA LEU A 139 37.70 0.94 -0.14
C LEU A 139 38.24 0.90 -1.58
N GLY A 140 37.37 1.13 -2.57
CA GLY A 140 37.78 1.19 -3.98
C GLY A 140 38.84 2.26 -4.25
N GLY A 141 38.67 3.47 -3.71
CA GLY A 141 39.64 4.55 -3.81
C GLY A 141 40.97 4.23 -3.12
N TYR A 142 40.95 3.53 -1.98
CA TYR A 142 42.17 3.09 -1.28
C TYR A 142 42.98 2.08 -2.10
N PHE A 143 42.32 1.11 -2.74
CA PHE A 143 43.00 0.15 -3.60
C PHE A 143 43.51 0.78 -4.91
N MET A 144 42.79 1.76 -5.46
CA MET A 144 43.20 2.47 -6.68
C MET A 144 44.37 3.45 -6.44
N GLY A 145 44.46 4.06 -5.27
CA GLY A 145 45.55 4.99 -4.90
C GLY A 145 46.87 4.31 -4.52
N ARG A 146 46.89 2.99 -4.34
CA ARG A 146 48.07 2.25 -3.85
C ARG A 146 49.09 1.90 -4.95
N ASN A 147 48.80 2.19 -6.23
CA ASN A 147 49.65 1.83 -7.37
C ASN A 147 50.46 3.02 -7.96
N SER A 148 50.51 4.16 -7.27
CA SER A 148 51.24 5.35 -7.71
C SER A 148 52.20 5.83 -6.63
N GLY A 149 53.48 5.50 -6.80
CA GLY A 149 54.58 6.32 -6.27
C GLY A 149 54.96 6.10 -4.81
N SER A 150 56.17 5.57 -4.64
CA SER A 150 57.07 5.79 -3.50
C SER A 150 56.77 7.05 -2.70
N GLN A 151 56.35 6.91 -1.42
CA GLN A 151 56.84 7.69 -0.27
C GLN A 151 56.20 7.16 1.04
N ARG A 152 57.06 6.81 2.01
CA ARG A 152 56.67 6.54 3.41
C ARG A 152 56.12 7.83 4.05
N PRO A 153 55.22 7.73 5.05
CA PRO A 153 55.73 7.98 6.41
C PRO A 153 55.11 7.12 7.53
N ARG A 154 55.98 6.89 8.53
CA ARG A 154 55.85 6.75 9.99
C ARG A 154 54.70 5.93 10.63
N SER A 155 55.15 5.06 11.53
CA SER A 155 54.43 4.30 12.54
C SER A 155 53.35 5.09 13.29
N GLY A 156 52.16 4.50 13.33
CA GLY A 156 51.13 4.72 14.33
C GLY A 156 50.35 3.43 14.46
N THR A 157 50.69 2.61 15.46
CA THR A 157 50.00 1.35 15.74
C THR A 157 48.61 1.67 16.29
N THR A 158 47.57 1.52 15.49
CA THR A 158 46.20 1.35 15.99
C THR A 158 45.72 -0.03 15.59
N VAL A 159 45.76 -0.95 16.55
CA VAL A 159 45.13 -2.27 16.44
C VAL A 159 43.62 -2.03 16.35
N PHE A 160 43.06 -2.10 15.15
CA PHE A 160 41.62 -2.17 14.97
C PHE A 160 41.23 -3.65 14.85
N THR A 161 40.85 -4.24 15.97
CA THR A 161 40.17 -5.53 16.01
C THR A 161 38.86 -5.40 15.23
N SER A 162 38.76 -6.12 14.12
CA SER A 162 37.54 -6.21 13.33
C SER A 162 36.47 -6.92 14.18
N PRO A 163 35.26 -6.37 14.38
CA PRO A 163 34.18 -7.15 14.93
C PRO A 163 33.74 -8.15 13.85
N SER A 164 33.90 -9.43 14.15
CA SER A 164 33.22 -10.51 13.43
C SER A 164 31.71 -10.27 13.55
N SER A 165 31.08 -9.71 12.51
CA SER A 165 29.63 -9.59 12.45
C SER A 165 29.05 -10.95 12.09
N SER A 166 28.77 -11.74 13.14
CA SER A 166 27.77 -12.78 13.11
C SER A 166 26.52 -12.22 12.43
N ARG A 167 26.16 -12.77 11.27
CA ARG A 167 24.86 -12.52 10.64
C ARG A 167 23.80 -13.14 11.53
N SER A 168 23.38 -12.41 12.54
CA SER A 168 22.11 -12.64 13.19
C SER A 168 21.04 -12.37 12.14
N SER A 169 20.49 -13.43 11.57
CA SER A 169 19.17 -13.39 10.95
C SER A 169 18.17 -13.06 12.04
N SER A 170 18.11 -11.79 12.44
CA SER A 170 17.03 -11.29 13.26
C SER A 170 15.78 -11.43 12.40
N SER A 171 14.96 -12.43 12.74
CA SER A 171 13.54 -12.44 12.42
C SER A 171 13.03 -11.02 12.68
N ARG A 172 12.81 -10.26 11.61
CA ARG A 172 12.39 -8.86 11.66
C ARG A 172 10.96 -8.89 12.20
N SER A 173 10.81 -8.91 13.51
CA SER A 173 9.57 -8.55 14.19
C SER A 173 9.39 -7.07 13.89
N SER A 174 8.82 -6.77 12.73
CA SER A 174 8.55 -5.40 12.35
C SER A 174 7.45 -4.88 13.26
N ASN A 175 7.78 -3.85 14.02
CA ASN A 175 6.76 -3.18 14.82
C ASN A 175 5.75 -2.56 13.86
N MET A 176 4.48 -2.88 14.09
CA MET A 176 3.38 -2.27 13.36
C MET A 176 3.22 -0.83 13.82
N THR A 177 3.08 0.10 12.89
CA THR A 177 2.93 1.52 13.17
C THR A 177 1.73 2.09 12.42
N ASN A 178 1.05 3.05 13.05
CA ASN A 178 -0.04 3.77 12.41
C ASN A 178 0.53 4.74 11.38
N SER A 179 0.35 4.42 10.10
CA SER A 179 0.84 5.22 8.97
C SER A 179 -0.30 6.01 8.36
N GLN A 180 -0.02 7.24 7.93
CA GLN A 180 -1.02 8.13 7.36
C GLN A 180 -0.58 8.61 5.98
N GLY A 181 -1.54 8.77 5.08
CA GLY A 181 -1.31 9.33 3.75
C GLY A 181 -2.50 10.15 3.28
N PHE A 182 -2.28 11.01 2.30
CA PHE A 182 -3.31 11.86 1.71
C PHE A 182 -3.50 11.50 0.24
N GLY A 183 -4.76 11.51 -0.20
CA GLY A 183 -5.14 11.17 -1.57
C GLY A 183 -6.27 12.07 -2.09
N ARG A 184 -6.37 12.14 -3.41
CA ARG A 184 -7.47 12.82 -4.10
C ARG A 184 -8.57 11.82 -4.47
N THR A 185 -9.76 12.36 -4.72
CA THR A 185 -10.84 11.58 -5.33
C THR A 185 -10.60 11.40 -6.83
N ARG A 186 -10.99 10.25 -7.38
CA ARG A 186 -11.09 9.99 -8.81
C ARG A 186 -12.44 9.35 -9.09
N ARG A 187 -13.10 9.74 -10.17
CA ARG A 187 -14.38 9.15 -10.56
C ARG A 187 -14.21 8.15 -11.69
N ARG A 188 -15.01 7.09 -11.68
CA ARG A 188 -15.07 6.04 -12.71
C ARG A 188 -16.49 5.79 -13.21
#